data_AF-A0A2G6KVB7-F1
#
_entry.id   AF-A0A2G6KVB7-F1
#
_cell.length_a   1.000
_cell.length_b   1.000
_cell.length_c   1.000
_cell.angle_alpha   90.00
_cell.angle_beta   90.00
_cell.angle_gamma   90.00
#
_symmetry.space_group_name_H-M   'P 1'
#
loop_
_entity.id
_entity.type
_entity.pdbx_description
1 polymer ?
#
loop_
_entity_poly.entity_id
_entity_poly.type
_entity_poly.pdbx_seq_one_letter_code
_entity_poly.pdbx_strand_id
1 'polypeptide(L)'
;MAVTQALQDQVADLLGREPRGLRAVSVVDEQQRPVVIRVAPLVDKKPFPTLFWLVDKDLNYRIDQVEARGLIHTLQQRIDNDKALQKQMRVDHCAYIALREQYMSEAEKRQLAALGFLALFNKRGIGGIENFTRIRCLHTWYGAHLVVPNTVGRLLDEHWRQNFHA
;
A
#
# COMPACT_ATOMS: atom_id res chain seq x y z
N MET A 1 0.20 12.62 14.76
CA MET A 1 0.62 12.16 16.10
C MET A 1 2.02 11.57 15.98
N ALA A 2 2.88 11.81 16.97
CA ALA A 2 4.19 11.15 17.03
C ALA A 2 3.98 9.64 17.28
N VAL A 3 4.76 8.80 16.60
CA VAL A 3 4.77 7.35 16.86
C VAL A 3 5.44 7.14 18.22
N THR A 4 4.72 6.55 19.17
CA THR A 4 5.26 6.23 20.50
C THR A 4 6.17 5.00 20.42
N GLN A 5 7.06 4.83 21.41
CA GLN A 5 7.92 3.64 21.49
C GLN A 5 7.09 2.35 21.53
N ALA A 6 6.01 2.33 22.33
CA ALA A 6 5.13 1.17 22.41
C ALA A 6 4.50 0.79 21.04
N LEU A 7 4.11 1.78 20.22
CA LEU A 7 3.62 1.52 18.87
C LEU A 7 4.75 1.02 17.95
N GLN A 8 5.95 1.56 18.09
CA GLN A 8 7.11 1.11 17.32
C GLN A 8 7.44 -0.37 17.62
N ASP A 9 7.40 -0.77 18.88
CA ASP A 9 7.64 -2.15 19.32
C ASP A 9 6.56 -3.11 18.76
N GLN A 10 5.29 -2.72 18.82
CA GLN A 10 4.21 -3.50 18.21
C GLN A 10 4.39 -3.68 16.69
N VAL A 11 4.77 -2.62 15.98
CA VAL A 11 5.06 -2.71 14.54
C VAL A 11 6.28 -3.61 14.30
N ALA A 12 7.30 -3.55 15.16
CA ALA A 12 8.47 -4.42 15.06
C ALA A 12 8.10 -5.90 15.19
N ASP A 13 7.24 -6.24 16.16
CA ASP A 13 6.74 -7.61 16.39
C ASP A 13 5.88 -8.11 15.22
N LEU A 14 5.06 -7.22 14.64
CA LEU A 14 4.27 -7.53 13.46
C LEU A 14 5.14 -7.81 12.23
N LEU A 15 6.19 -7.01 12.03
CA LEU A 15 7.15 -7.16 10.92
C LEU A 15 8.18 -8.26 11.15
N GLY A 16 8.40 -8.70 12.39
CA GLY A 16 9.51 -9.58 12.79
C GLY A 16 10.89 -8.92 12.67
N ARG A 17 10.96 -7.59 12.62
CA ARG A 17 12.18 -6.79 12.47
C ARG A 17 11.91 -5.32 12.81
N GLU A 18 12.98 -4.55 13.01
CA GLU A 18 12.87 -3.10 13.23
C GLU A 18 12.13 -2.38 12.07
N PRO A 19 11.16 -1.50 12.38
CA PRO A 19 10.33 -0.82 11.38
C PRO A 19 11.04 0.38 10.77
N ARG A 20 12.05 0.11 9.92
CA ARG A 20 12.84 1.13 9.24
C ARG A 20 11.97 2.09 8.42
N GLY A 21 12.15 3.40 8.68
CA GLY A 21 11.41 4.45 7.98
C GLY A 21 9.96 4.63 8.44
N LEU A 22 9.54 4.06 9.58
CA LEU A 22 8.21 4.29 10.14
C LEU A 22 7.94 5.78 10.37
N ARG A 23 6.88 6.32 9.74
CA ARG A 23 6.45 7.71 9.89
C ARG A 23 5.18 7.86 10.72
N ALA A 24 4.25 6.92 10.58
CA ALA A 24 2.99 6.92 11.30
C ALA A 24 2.33 5.53 11.26
N VAL A 25 1.43 5.27 12.19
CA VAL A 25 0.40 4.23 12.06
C VAL A 25 -0.82 4.92 11.45
N SER A 26 -1.25 4.48 10.27
CA SER A 26 -2.34 5.11 9.51
C SER A 26 -3.69 4.46 9.78
N VAL A 27 -3.70 3.18 10.12
CA VAL A 27 -4.89 2.41 10.46
C VAL A 27 -4.58 1.52 11.65
N VAL A 28 -5.50 1.45 12.61
CA VAL A 28 -5.50 0.51 13.72
C VAL A 28 -6.79 -0.33 13.69
N ASP A 29 -6.76 -1.50 14.31
CA ASP A 29 -7.96 -2.31 14.50
C ASP A 29 -8.77 -1.87 15.74
N GLU A 30 -9.83 -2.62 16.06
CA GLU A 30 -10.69 -2.38 17.21
C GLU A 30 -9.93 -2.45 18.56
N GLN A 31 -8.86 -3.24 18.62
CA GLN A 31 -7.99 -3.39 19.78
C GLN A 31 -6.81 -2.39 19.78
N GLN A 32 -6.84 -1.37 18.91
CA GLN A 32 -5.79 -0.37 18.74
C GLN A 32 -4.44 -0.92 18.26
N ARG A 33 -4.42 -2.12 17.65
CA ARG A 33 -3.21 -2.72 17.08
C ARG A 33 -2.94 -2.15 15.69
N PRO A 34 -1.68 -1.89 15.31
CA PRO A 34 -1.34 -1.37 13.99
C PRO A 34 -1.78 -2.30 12.85
N VAL A 35 -2.51 -1.76 11.88
CA VAL A 35 -2.92 -2.47 10.66
C VAL A 35 -2.15 -1.99 9.45
N VAL A 36 -2.08 -0.68 9.25
CA VAL A 36 -1.33 -0.06 8.15
C VAL A 36 -0.40 1.00 8.69
N ILE A 37 0.86 0.96 8.28
CA ILE A 37 1.85 2.00 8.59
C ILE A 37 2.13 2.87 7.36
N ARG A 38 2.49 4.13 7.61
CA ARG A 38 3.07 5.04 6.61
C ARG A 38 4.58 5.02 6.73
N VAL A 39 5.26 4.86 5.60
CA VAL A 39 6.72 4.70 5.53
C VAL A 39 7.35 5.91 4.83
N ALA A 40 8.56 6.26 5.24
CA ALA A 40 9.37 7.30 4.63
C ALA A 40 9.68 6.96 3.16
N PRO A 41 9.79 7.98 2.28
CA PRO A 41 10.14 7.77 0.88
C PRO A 41 11.58 7.31 0.68
N LEU A 42 12.44 7.46 1.70
CA LEU A 42 13.80 6.96 1.72
C LEU A 42 14.01 6.09 2.96
N VAL A 43 14.51 4.88 2.74
CA VAL A 43 14.90 3.94 3.79
C VAL A 43 16.33 3.50 3.50
N ASP A 44 17.25 3.73 4.44
CA ASP A 44 18.68 3.43 4.27
C ASP A 44 19.28 4.02 2.97
N LYS A 45 18.92 5.26 2.66
CA LYS A 45 19.28 5.98 1.40
C LYS A 45 18.78 5.33 0.11
N LYS A 46 17.91 4.32 0.17
CA LYS A 46 17.27 3.68 -0.98
C LYS A 46 15.85 4.20 -1.18
N PRO A 47 15.39 4.39 -2.42
CA PRO A 47 14.05 4.89 -2.70
C PRO A 47 13.01 3.84 -2.33
N PHE A 48 11.97 4.28 -1.63
CA PHE A 48 10.87 3.45 -1.19
C PHE A 48 9.53 4.07 -1.64
N PRO A 49 9.05 3.73 -2.85
CA PRO A 49 7.87 4.37 -3.43
C PRO A 49 6.55 3.96 -2.75
N THR A 50 6.53 2.87 -1.99
CA THR A 50 5.33 2.41 -1.28
C THR A 50 5.09 3.27 -0.04
N LEU A 51 4.04 4.09 -0.06
CA LEU A 51 3.68 4.99 1.04
C LEU A 51 3.05 4.23 2.22
N PHE A 52 2.18 3.26 1.94
CA PHE A 52 1.42 2.50 2.94
C PHE A 52 1.79 1.02 2.92
N TRP A 53 2.09 0.46 4.08
CA TRP A 53 2.48 -0.94 4.24
C TRP A 53 1.51 -1.63 5.21
N LEU A 54 0.91 -2.74 4.79
CA LEU A 54 0.03 -3.58 5.59
C LEU A 54 0.85 -4.45 6.55
N VAL A 55 0.67 -4.28 7.85
CA VAL A 55 1.44 -4.98 8.89
C VAL A 55 0.60 -5.98 9.69
N ASP A 56 -0.72 -5.90 9.61
CA ASP A 56 -1.60 -6.85 10.28
C ASP A 56 -1.39 -8.28 9.78
N LYS A 57 -1.09 -9.22 10.70
CA LYS A 57 -0.72 -10.60 10.34
C LYS A 57 -1.91 -11.37 9.78
N ASP A 58 -3.11 -11.16 10.31
CA ASP A 58 -4.30 -11.90 9.92
C ASP A 58 -4.77 -11.49 8.50
N LEU A 59 -4.77 -10.19 8.19
CA LEU A 59 -5.05 -9.67 6.86
C LEU A 59 -3.97 -10.09 5.87
N ASN A 60 -2.69 -10.01 6.22
CA ASN A 60 -1.61 -10.49 5.36
C ASN A 60 -1.82 -11.98 5.02
N TYR A 61 -2.09 -12.81 6.02
CA TYR A 61 -2.34 -14.24 5.83
C TYR A 61 -3.57 -14.52 4.95
N ARG A 62 -4.69 -13.81 5.18
CA ARG A 62 -5.90 -13.94 4.35
C ARG A 62 -5.64 -13.54 2.90
N ILE A 63 -4.85 -12.47 2.69
CA ILE A 63 -4.45 -12.04 1.35
C ILE A 63 -3.55 -13.11 0.70
N ASP A 64 -2.55 -13.62 1.42
CA ASP A 64 -1.65 -14.67 0.94
C ASP A 64 -2.44 -15.90 0.45
N GLN A 65 -3.47 -16.32 1.19
CA GLN A 65 -4.32 -17.43 0.79
C GLN A 65 -5.04 -17.20 -0.54
N VAL A 66 -5.64 -16.02 -0.75
CA VAL A 66 -6.37 -15.73 -1.99
C VAL A 66 -5.42 -15.47 -3.16
N GLU A 67 -4.23 -14.89 -2.92
CA GLU A 67 -3.18 -14.77 -3.93
C GLU A 67 -2.68 -16.15 -4.38
N ALA A 68 -2.43 -17.06 -3.43
CA ALA A 68 -2.02 -18.44 -3.73
C ALA A 68 -3.08 -19.23 -4.52
N ARG A 69 -4.36 -18.90 -4.35
CA ARG A 69 -5.48 -19.45 -5.14
C ARG A 69 -5.65 -18.79 -6.51
N GLY A 70 -4.79 -17.84 -6.89
CA GLY A 70 -4.82 -17.21 -8.21
C GLY A 70 -5.75 -16.00 -8.33
N LEU A 71 -6.16 -15.37 -7.22
CA LEU A 71 -7.07 -14.23 -7.27
C LEU A 71 -6.48 -13.04 -8.05
N ILE A 72 -5.16 -12.79 -7.96
CA ILE A 72 -4.51 -11.74 -8.76
C ILE A 72 -4.77 -11.96 -10.24
N HIS A 73 -4.60 -13.19 -10.73
CA HIS A 73 -4.82 -13.51 -12.14
C HIS A 73 -6.27 -13.26 -12.55
N THR A 74 -7.22 -13.71 -11.71
CA THR A 74 -8.66 -13.52 -11.94
C THR A 74 -9.04 -12.03 -12.00
N LEU A 75 -8.58 -11.23 -11.03
CA LEU A 75 -8.85 -9.79 -11.00
C LEU A 75 -8.14 -9.07 -12.14
N GLN A 76 -6.92 -9.46 -12.48
CA GLN A 76 -6.18 -8.89 -13.61
C GLN A 76 -6.90 -9.14 -14.93
N GLN A 77 -7.44 -10.34 -15.16
CA GLN A 77 -8.25 -10.63 -16.35
C GLN A 77 -9.52 -9.77 -16.39
N ARG A 78 -10.20 -9.58 -15.25
CA ARG A 78 -11.36 -8.67 -15.17
C ARG A 78 -10.97 -7.24 -15.55
N ILE A 79 -9.85 -6.74 -15.05
CA ILE A 79 -9.31 -5.41 -15.39
C ILE A 79 -8.90 -5.31 -16.86
N ASP A 80 -8.22 -6.32 -17.40
CA ASP A 80 -7.75 -6.32 -18.79
C ASP A 80 -8.92 -6.23 -19.78
N ASN A 81 -10.09 -6.78 -19.41
CA ASN A 81 -11.32 -6.77 -20.21
C ASN A 81 -12.27 -5.58 -19.93
N ASP A 82 -11.99 -4.73 -18.93
CA ASP A 82 -12.87 -3.64 -18.53
C ASP A 82 -12.14 -2.28 -18.55
N LYS A 83 -12.45 -1.47 -19.56
CA LYS A 83 -11.87 -0.12 -19.74
C LYS A 83 -12.24 0.84 -18.60
N ALA A 84 -13.39 0.66 -17.96
CA ALA A 84 -13.80 1.50 -16.84
C ALA A 84 -12.96 1.17 -15.60
N LEU A 85 -12.69 -0.11 -15.32
CA LEU A 85 -11.76 -0.52 -14.25
C LEU A 85 -10.34 0.00 -14.51
N GLN A 86 -9.84 -0.10 -15.74
CA GLN A 86 -8.52 0.45 -16.09
C GLN A 86 -8.45 1.96 -15.87
N LYS A 87 -9.50 2.70 -16.26
CA LYS A 87 -9.59 4.14 -16.02
C LYS A 87 -9.57 4.45 -14.52
N GLN A 88 -10.34 3.72 -13.72
CA GLN A 88 -10.39 3.94 -12.28
C GLN A 88 -9.06 3.59 -11.60
N MET A 89 -8.38 2.51 -11.99
CA MET A 89 -7.06 2.20 -11.46
C MET A 89 -6.04 3.30 -11.76
N ARG A 90 -6.07 3.90 -12.96
CA ARG A 90 -5.22 5.07 -13.27
C ARG A 90 -5.51 6.24 -12.34
N VAL A 91 -6.79 6.52 -12.08
CA VAL A 91 -7.21 7.55 -11.12
C VAL A 91 -6.66 7.23 -9.72
N ASP A 92 -6.78 5.99 -9.25
CA ASP A 92 -6.30 5.57 -7.94
C ASP A 92 -4.77 5.69 -7.83
N HIS A 93 -4.02 5.33 -8.87
CA HIS A 93 -2.57 5.51 -8.91
C HIS A 93 -2.18 6.99 -8.86
N CYS A 94 -2.84 7.86 -9.65
CA CYS A 94 -2.58 9.30 -9.63
C CYS A 94 -2.91 9.92 -8.27
N ALA A 95 -4.04 9.55 -7.66
CA ALA A 95 -4.41 9.99 -6.32
C ALA A 95 -3.39 9.55 -5.27
N TYR A 96 -2.89 8.31 -5.36
CA TYR A 96 -1.84 7.81 -4.47
C TYR A 96 -0.51 8.55 -4.63
N ILE A 97 -0.12 8.89 -5.87
CA ILE A 97 1.09 9.68 -6.15
C ILE A 97 0.97 11.07 -5.50
N ALA A 98 -0.16 11.75 -5.72
CA ALA A 98 -0.42 13.07 -5.13
C ALA A 98 -0.44 13.01 -3.60
N LEU A 99 -1.08 12.00 -3.01
CA LEU A 99 -1.12 11.80 -1.57
C LEU A 99 0.28 11.56 -0.99
N ARG A 100 1.11 10.75 -1.68
CA ARG A 100 2.50 10.52 -1.27
C ARG A 100 3.31 11.81 -1.32
N GLU A 101 3.14 12.63 -2.34
CA GLU A 101 3.79 13.93 -2.45
C GLU A 101 3.41 14.87 -1.30
N GLN A 102 2.14 14.92 -0.90
CA GLN A 102 1.66 15.71 0.24
C GLN A 102 2.33 15.32 1.57
N TYR A 103 2.77 14.07 1.69
CA TYR A 103 3.44 13.57 2.88
C TYR A 103 4.96 13.73 2.88
N MET A 104 5.56 14.15 1.76
CA MET A 104 7.00 14.40 1.67
C MET A 104 7.33 15.82 2.13
N SER A 105 8.27 15.94 3.05
CA SER A 105 8.88 17.21 3.40
C SER A 105 9.78 17.75 2.28
N GLU A 106 9.98 19.07 2.24
CA GLU A 106 10.92 19.70 1.30
C GLU A 106 12.37 19.22 1.48
N ALA A 107 12.75 18.79 2.68
CA ALA A 107 14.04 18.16 2.93
C ALA A 107 14.15 16.80 2.22
N GLU A 108 13.11 15.95 2.32
CA GLU A 108 13.07 14.66 1.64
C GLU A 108 13.03 14.81 0.12
N LYS A 109 12.26 15.77 -0.41
CA LYS A 109 12.23 16.06 -1.85
C LYS A 109 13.61 16.47 -2.37
N ARG A 110 14.31 17.35 -1.65
CA ARG A 110 15.70 17.75 -1.98
C ARG A 110 16.66 16.56 -1.92
N GLN A 111 16.55 15.70 -0.92
CA GLN A 111 17.38 14.51 -0.80
C GLN A 111 17.11 13.51 -1.94
N LEU A 112 15.85 13.29 -2.30
CA LEU A 112 15.46 12.46 -3.44
C LEU A 112 15.99 13.02 -4.77
N ALA A 113 15.94 14.35 -4.95
CA ALA A 113 16.49 15.01 -6.12
C ALA A 113 18.01 14.85 -6.21
N ALA A 114 18.73 15.07 -5.10
CA ALA A 114 20.18 14.91 -5.02
C ALA A 114 20.64 13.48 -5.33
N LEU A 115 19.83 12.47 -4.98
CA LEU A 115 20.08 11.07 -5.28
C LEU A 115 19.55 10.62 -6.66
N GLY A 116 18.93 11.51 -7.45
CA GLY A 116 18.39 11.20 -8.77
C GLY A 116 17.10 10.33 -8.74
N PHE A 117 16.43 10.22 -7.59
CA PHE A 117 15.27 9.35 -7.42
C PHE A 117 13.92 10.07 -7.56
N LEU A 118 13.89 11.40 -7.58
CA LEU A 118 12.63 12.17 -7.56
C LEU A 118 11.64 11.73 -8.66
N ALA A 119 12.11 11.51 -9.88
CA ALA A 119 11.26 11.09 -11.01
C ALA A 119 10.57 9.72 -10.80
N LEU A 120 11.16 8.81 -10.01
CA LEU A 120 10.55 7.51 -9.70
C LEU A 120 9.23 7.69 -8.95
N PHE A 121 9.16 8.70 -8.07
CA PHE A 121 7.98 8.98 -7.25
C PHE A 121 6.87 9.68 -8.04
N ASN A 122 7.12 10.12 -9.27
CA ASN A 122 6.06 10.67 -10.13
C ASN A 122 5.51 9.61 -11.11
N LYS A 123 6.24 8.51 -11.29
CA LYS A 123 5.89 7.44 -12.25
C LYS A 123 5.33 6.19 -11.58
N ARG A 124 5.55 6.00 -10.28
CA ARG A 124 5.19 4.77 -9.56
C ARG A 124 4.02 4.99 -8.61
N GLY A 125 2.87 4.40 -8.87
CA GLY A 125 1.71 4.52 -7.98
C GLY A 125 1.70 3.47 -6.87
N ILE A 126 0.51 2.98 -6.50
CA ILE A 126 0.29 1.88 -5.55
C ILE A 126 1.16 0.67 -5.91
N GLY A 127 1.82 0.07 -4.91
CA GLY A 127 2.72 -1.08 -5.10
C GLY A 127 4.06 -0.75 -5.78
N GLY A 128 4.33 0.53 -6.04
CA GLY A 128 5.58 0.98 -6.66
C GLY A 128 5.68 0.64 -8.15
N ILE A 129 4.56 0.47 -8.85
CA ILE A 129 4.51 0.07 -10.26
C ILE A 129 4.24 1.25 -11.20
N GLU A 130 4.78 1.16 -12.41
CA GLU A 130 4.63 2.17 -13.47
C GLU A 130 3.47 1.83 -14.42
N ASN A 131 3.09 0.56 -14.54
CA ASN A 131 1.92 0.16 -15.31
C ASN A 131 0.66 0.24 -14.45
N PHE A 132 -0.12 1.31 -14.64
CA PHE A 132 -1.29 1.64 -13.84
C PHE A 132 -2.53 0.78 -14.09
N THR A 133 -2.41 -0.28 -14.89
CA THR A 133 -3.47 -1.28 -15.07
C THR A 133 -3.06 -2.66 -14.56
N ARG A 134 -1.94 -2.77 -13.84
CA ARG A 134 -1.44 -4.05 -13.31
C ARG A 134 -1.62 -4.16 -11.80
N ILE A 135 -1.89 -5.37 -11.35
CA ILE A 135 -1.82 -5.76 -9.94
C ILE A 135 -0.50 -6.52 -9.74
N ARG A 136 0.38 -5.99 -8.89
CA ARG A 136 1.61 -6.70 -8.48
C ARG A 136 1.33 -7.66 -7.31
N CYS A 137 0.73 -7.14 -6.25
CA CYS A 137 0.21 -7.89 -5.11
C CYS A 137 -0.96 -7.12 -4.49
N LEU A 138 -1.89 -7.84 -3.89
CA LEU A 138 -3.07 -7.33 -3.21
C LEU A 138 -2.71 -6.65 -1.88
N HIS A 139 -1.64 -7.01 -1.19
CA HIS A 139 -1.27 -6.36 0.09
C HIS A 139 -1.05 -4.87 -0.07
N THR A 140 -0.35 -4.46 -1.14
CA THR A 140 -0.08 -3.04 -1.39
C THR A 140 -1.33 -2.26 -1.78
N TRP A 141 -2.23 -2.89 -2.51
CA TRP A 141 -3.53 -2.32 -2.85
C TRP A 141 -4.46 -2.22 -1.65
N TYR A 142 -4.53 -3.26 -0.83
CA TYR A 142 -5.40 -3.32 0.33
C TYR A 142 -4.91 -2.40 1.46
N GLY A 143 -3.59 -2.39 1.73
CA GLY A 143 -3.00 -1.44 2.67
C GLY A 143 -3.28 0.02 2.28
N ALA A 144 -3.24 0.35 0.99
CA ALA A 144 -3.66 1.66 0.51
C ALA A 144 -5.18 1.87 0.61
N HIS A 145 -5.98 0.84 0.35
CA HIS A 145 -7.45 0.87 0.36
C HIS A 145 -8.00 1.21 1.74
N LEU A 146 -7.41 0.64 2.80
CA LEU A 146 -7.78 0.89 4.18
C LEU A 146 -7.55 2.35 4.63
N VAL A 147 -6.69 3.10 3.92
CA VAL A 147 -6.49 4.54 4.17
C VAL A 147 -7.35 5.38 3.23
N VAL A 148 -7.32 5.08 1.94
CA VAL A 148 -8.14 5.73 0.91
C VAL A 148 -8.74 4.65 0.00
N PRO A 149 -10.07 4.48 -0.02
CA PRO A 149 -10.71 3.43 -0.80
C PRO A 149 -10.36 3.47 -2.30
N ASN A 150 -9.76 2.40 -2.79
CA ASN A 150 -9.38 2.22 -4.21
C ASN A 150 -10.06 1.00 -4.86
N THR A 151 -9.92 0.87 -6.17
CA THR A 151 -10.59 -0.13 -7.02
C THR A 151 -10.25 -1.55 -6.65
N VAL A 152 -8.96 -1.90 -6.57
CA VAL A 152 -8.55 -3.28 -6.31
C VAL A 152 -8.95 -3.71 -4.90
N GLY A 153 -8.86 -2.80 -3.92
CA GLY A 153 -9.37 -3.09 -2.58
C GLY A 153 -10.87 -3.34 -2.54
N ARG A 154 -11.68 -2.55 -3.27
CA ARG A 154 -13.13 -2.81 -3.40
C ARG A 154 -13.44 -4.16 -4.05
N LEU A 155 -12.65 -4.56 -5.05
CA LEU A 155 -12.77 -5.88 -5.69
C LEU A 155 -12.44 -7.02 -4.71
N LEU A 156 -11.46 -6.79 -3.83
CA LEU A 156 -11.12 -7.76 -2.77
C LEU A 156 -12.20 -7.85 -1.70
N ASP A 157 -12.79 -6.72 -1.28
CA ASP A 157 -13.94 -6.71 -0.37
C ASP A 157 -15.18 -7.40 -0.97
N GLU A 158 -15.42 -7.19 -2.27
CA GLU A 158 -16.46 -7.92 -3.02
C GLU A 158 -16.20 -9.43 -3.00
N HIS A 159 -14.96 -9.85 -3.31
CA HIS A 159 -14.56 -11.25 -3.29
C HIS A 159 -14.79 -11.88 -1.92
N TRP A 160 -14.36 -11.25 -0.82
CA TRP A 160 -14.59 -11.81 0.50
C TRP A 160 -16.07 -11.87 0.85
N ARG A 161 -16.87 -10.82 0.60
CA ARG A 161 -18.31 -10.84 0.86
C ARG A 161 -19.04 -11.98 0.14
N GLN A 162 -18.68 -12.25 -1.11
CA GLN A 162 -19.29 -13.35 -1.88
C GLN A 162 -18.89 -14.74 -1.35
N ASN A 163 -17.68 -14.88 -0.79
CA ASN A 163 -17.18 -16.16 -0.27
C ASN A 163 -17.44 -16.36 1.24
N PHE A 164 -17.98 -15.35 1.95
CA PHE A 164 -18.46 -15.52 3.34
C PHE A 164 -19.85 -16.21 3.41
N HIS A 165 -20.52 -16.39 2.28
CA HIS A 165 -21.83 -17.04 2.16
C HIS A 165 -21.77 -18.45 1.53
N ALA A 166 -20.57 -19.03 1.37
CA ALA A 166 -20.34 -20.40 0.90
C ALA A 166 -19.72 -21.24 2.01
#